data_AF-A0A924IQI1-F1
#
_entry.id   AF-A0A924IQI1-F1
#
_cell.length_a   1.000
_cell.length_b   1.000
_cell.length_c   1.000
_cell.angle_alpha   90.00
_cell.angle_beta   90.00
_cell.angle_gamma   90.00
#
_symmetry.space_group_name_H-M   'P 1'
#
loop_
_entity.id
_entity.type
_entity.pdbx_description
1 polymer ?
#
loop_
_entity_poly.entity_id
_entity_poly.type
_entity_poly.pdbx_seq_one_letter_code
_entity_poly.pdbx_strand_id
1 'polypeptide(L)'
;DSAMQLRYFDYPAGEPAGRRQVIVTATGTVMVWNVLLLIVAWFASEPVMRYFQGPPGSGNLLFLTLAAQGLGYPVLLAREVLRLQRRPWTHCLLSATSSLSWMACSLYFVYWAQDGLHGYVMGSVIAALMTLPIAVWLVRDQLRGTFDWVDLKAMMRIALPLIPAGGAMWLMSLADRMVLNHWVDLAAIGYYGIGQKLTRVLSVLAMAFGTAWSPFIIELHSTDPERARAIRAQLAPIYGTLLGAAAVLFTGLAPELISLIVSPKYLPAAALVGPLTLGLVASAFGSLLVSPIILAKATGYLAVYMGIGGVVNLGLNLLLVPFWGALGSAWATVAGFVILDLLYYEKGQRLIPTPYAAKGLLIVAGVTVLTVVCLGQVDSLLIRVVIVALYLPLIYGGGGVDRPLVKSWISRGLAKWREIGVEPDSP
;
A
#
# COMPACT_ATOMS: atom_id res chain seq x y z
N ASP A 1 2.02 -4.53 13.77
CA ASP A 1 3.01 -3.45 13.54
C ASP A 1 2.67 -2.16 14.27
N SER A 2 1.64 -1.38 13.88
CA SER A 2 1.38 -0.04 14.45
C SER A 2 1.27 0.00 15.98
N ALA A 3 0.58 -0.97 16.60
CA ALA A 3 0.47 -1.07 18.05
C ALA A 3 1.82 -1.35 18.74
N MET A 4 2.64 -2.22 18.15
CA MET A 4 3.98 -2.53 18.67
C MET A 4 4.90 -1.32 18.54
N GLN A 5 4.85 -0.58 17.42
CA GLN A 5 5.66 0.62 17.23
C GLN A 5 5.35 1.69 18.27
N LEU A 6 4.07 2.02 18.44
CA LEU A 6 3.64 3.03 19.41
C LEU A 6 4.09 2.64 20.81
N ARG A 7 3.83 1.39 21.22
CA ARG A 7 4.22 0.91 22.55
C ARG A 7 5.74 0.82 22.74
N TYR A 8 6.50 0.49 21.69
CA TYR A 8 7.96 0.44 21.74
C TYR A 8 8.59 1.81 22.03
N PHE A 9 8.01 2.88 21.48
CA PHE A 9 8.50 4.25 21.69
C PHE A 9 8.00 4.91 22.98
N ASP A 10 7.02 4.32 23.68
CA ASP A 10 6.66 4.72 25.05
C ASP A 10 7.82 4.45 26.03
N TYR A 11 8.68 3.48 25.74
CA TYR A 11 9.84 3.16 26.57
C TYR A 11 11.07 4.00 26.18
N PRO A 12 11.71 4.71 27.15
CA PRO A 12 12.93 5.48 26.91
C PRO A 12 14.06 4.64 26.31
N ALA A 13 14.98 5.29 25.58
CA ALA A 13 16.13 4.60 25.00
C ALA A 13 17.06 3.97 26.06
N GLY A 14 17.04 4.49 27.29
CA GLY A 14 17.77 3.95 28.44
C GLY A 14 17.15 2.69 29.07
N GLU A 15 15.96 2.26 28.64
CA GLU A 15 15.27 1.07 29.16
C GLU A 15 15.16 -0.04 28.09
N PRO A 16 16.28 -0.72 27.75
CA PRO A 16 16.27 -1.76 26.73
C PRO A 16 15.43 -2.98 27.13
N ALA A 17 15.22 -3.21 28.43
CA ALA A 17 14.41 -4.31 28.95
C ALA A 17 12.92 -4.14 28.58
N GLY A 18 12.34 -2.96 28.80
CA GLY A 18 10.93 -2.69 28.45
C GLY A 18 10.70 -2.78 26.94
N ARG A 19 11.63 -2.27 26.13
CA ARG A 19 11.60 -2.41 24.66
C ARG A 19 11.63 -3.88 24.20
N ARG A 20 12.42 -4.73 24.85
CA ARG A 20 12.44 -6.18 24.58
C ARG A 20 11.15 -6.86 25.01
N GLN A 21 10.60 -6.47 26.16
CA GLN A 21 9.33 -7.00 26.68
C GLN A 21 8.17 -6.76 25.71
N VAL A 22 8.10 -5.56 25.11
CA VAL A 22 7.13 -5.25 24.04
C VAL A 22 7.30 -6.16 22.83
N ILE A 23 8.54 -6.35 22.35
CA ILE A 23 8.84 -7.22 21.20
C ILE A 23 8.47 -8.67 21.50
N VAL A 24 8.82 -9.19 22.66
CA VAL A 24 8.52 -10.56 23.09
C VAL A 24 7.01 -10.76 23.22
N THR A 25 6.31 -9.82 23.85
CA THR A 25 4.85 -9.88 24.03
C THR A 25 4.13 -9.86 22.68
N ALA A 26 4.53 -8.96 21.77
CA ALA A 26 3.97 -8.90 20.43
C ALA A 26 4.25 -10.17 19.63
N THR A 27 5.49 -10.66 19.66
CA THR A 27 5.90 -11.87 18.93
C THR A 27 5.17 -13.10 19.45
N GLY A 28 5.14 -13.31 20.76
CA GLY A 28 4.43 -14.43 21.39
C GLY A 28 2.94 -14.41 21.06
N THR A 29 2.30 -13.25 21.14
CA THR A 29 0.87 -13.09 20.80
C THR A 29 0.59 -13.47 19.35
N VAL A 30 1.42 -12.99 18.41
CA VAL A 30 1.26 -13.31 16.98
C VAL A 30 1.50 -14.79 16.72
N MET A 31 2.49 -15.42 17.36
CA MET A 31 2.75 -16.86 17.19
C MET A 31 1.58 -17.71 17.68
N VAL A 32 1.01 -17.37 18.85
CA VAL A 32 -0.17 -18.08 19.38
C VAL A 32 -1.35 -17.94 18.39
N TRP A 33 -1.65 -16.73 17.94
CA TRP A 33 -2.72 -16.50 16.97
C TRP A 33 -2.48 -17.23 15.65
N ASN A 34 -1.24 -17.27 15.18
CA ASN A 34 -0.88 -17.96 13.95
C ASN A 34 -1.10 -19.48 14.06
N VAL A 35 -0.64 -20.10 15.16
CA VAL A 35 -0.90 -21.53 15.42
C VAL A 35 -2.40 -21.81 15.47
N LEU A 36 -3.17 -20.97 16.17
CA LEU A 36 -4.63 -21.10 16.21
C LEU A 36 -5.26 -21.00 14.82
N LEU A 37 -4.84 -20.03 14.00
CA LEU A 37 -5.32 -19.87 12.62
C LEU A 37 -4.95 -21.06 11.73
N LEU A 38 -3.77 -21.66 11.90
CA LEU A 38 -3.37 -22.86 11.15
C LEU A 38 -4.18 -24.09 11.56
N ILE A 39 -4.50 -24.24 12.85
CA ILE A 39 -5.40 -25.30 13.33
C ILE A 39 -6.79 -25.11 12.71
N VAL A 40 -7.34 -23.89 12.76
CA VAL A 40 -8.62 -23.58 12.12
C VAL A 40 -8.57 -23.84 10.62
N ALA A 41 -7.50 -23.41 9.93
CA ALA A 41 -7.30 -23.63 8.51
C ALA A 41 -7.25 -25.11 8.14
N TRP A 42 -6.62 -25.96 8.96
CA TRP A 42 -6.56 -27.40 8.74
C TRP A 42 -7.95 -28.04 8.69
N PHE A 43 -8.83 -27.66 9.61
CA PHE A 43 -10.19 -28.20 9.65
C PHE A 43 -11.16 -27.50 8.68
N ALA A 44 -10.96 -26.21 8.41
CA ALA A 44 -11.90 -25.41 7.62
C ALA A 44 -11.60 -25.41 6.12
N SER A 45 -10.36 -25.68 5.68
CA SER A 45 -9.98 -25.53 4.27
C SER A 45 -10.80 -26.41 3.32
N GLU A 46 -10.98 -27.69 3.67
CA GLU A 46 -11.72 -28.64 2.86
C GLU A 46 -13.24 -28.35 2.84
N PRO A 47 -13.92 -28.12 3.99
CA PRO A 47 -15.31 -27.68 4.00
C PRO A 47 -15.55 -26.38 3.21
N VAL A 48 -14.66 -25.39 3.36
CA VAL A 48 -14.77 -24.10 2.65
C VAL A 48 -14.67 -24.32 1.15
N MET A 49 -13.68 -25.09 0.68
CA MET A 49 -13.55 -25.34 -0.75
C MET A 49 -14.71 -26.14 -1.32
N ARG A 50 -15.26 -27.10 -0.57
CA ARG A 50 -16.48 -27.83 -0.97
C ARG A 50 -17.69 -26.90 -1.08
N TYR A 51 -17.87 -25.98 -0.14
CA TYR A 51 -18.94 -25.00 -0.18
C TYR A 51 -18.86 -24.10 -1.43
N PHE A 52 -17.65 -23.67 -1.80
CA PHE A 52 -17.41 -22.88 -3.01
C PHE A 52 -17.29 -23.70 -4.31
N GLN A 53 -17.64 -25.00 -4.28
CA GLN A 53 -17.56 -25.90 -5.44
C GLN A 53 -16.15 -25.94 -6.08
N GLY A 54 -15.12 -25.87 -5.24
CA GLY A 54 -13.73 -25.94 -5.66
C GLY A 54 -13.38 -27.30 -6.29
N PRO A 55 -12.42 -27.35 -7.22
CA PRO A 55 -11.92 -28.60 -7.78
C PRO A 55 -11.42 -29.57 -6.69
N PRO A 56 -11.44 -30.88 -6.94
CA PRO A 56 -10.85 -31.86 -6.02
C PRO A 56 -9.40 -31.52 -5.67
N GLY A 57 -9.03 -31.60 -4.39
CA GLY A 57 -7.68 -31.27 -3.91
C GLY A 57 -7.42 -29.77 -3.64
N SER A 58 -8.37 -28.89 -3.97
CA SER A 58 -8.23 -27.45 -3.70
C SER A 58 -8.21 -27.08 -2.21
N GLY A 59 -8.81 -27.91 -1.34
CA GLY A 59 -8.74 -27.72 0.13
C GLY A 59 -7.31 -27.81 0.65
N ASN A 60 -6.52 -28.76 0.16
CA ASN A 60 -5.11 -28.88 0.52
C ASN A 60 -4.30 -27.66 0.02
N LEU A 61 -4.56 -27.20 -1.20
CA LEU A 61 -3.92 -25.98 -1.73
C LEU A 61 -4.25 -24.74 -0.90
N LEU A 62 -5.50 -24.59 -0.46
CA LEU A 62 -5.92 -23.52 0.42
C LEU A 62 -5.18 -23.60 1.76
N PHE A 63 -5.11 -24.78 2.38
CA PHE A 63 -4.36 -24.98 3.62
C PHE A 63 -2.88 -24.64 3.44
N LEU A 64 -2.21 -25.16 2.42
CA LEU A 64 -0.79 -24.89 2.16
C LEU A 64 -0.52 -23.40 1.92
N THR A 65 -1.44 -22.69 1.27
CA THR A 65 -1.33 -21.23 1.07
C THR A 65 -1.43 -20.48 2.41
N LEU A 66 -2.37 -20.89 3.27
CA LEU A 66 -2.51 -20.31 4.62
C LEU A 66 -1.30 -20.65 5.49
N ALA A 67 -0.76 -21.88 5.37
CA ALA A 67 0.44 -22.32 6.04
C ALA A 67 1.68 -21.51 5.61
N ALA A 68 1.86 -21.27 4.32
CA ALA A 68 2.95 -20.43 3.81
C ALA A 68 2.89 -19.01 4.39
N GLN A 69 1.70 -18.40 4.44
CA GLN A 69 1.51 -17.08 5.05
C GLN A 69 1.76 -17.12 6.56
N GLY A 70 1.27 -18.17 7.23
CA GLY A 70 1.57 -18.47 8.63
C GLY A 70 3.06 -18.45 8.91
N LEU A 71 3.83 -19.25 8.18
CA LEU A 71 5.29 -19.34 8.32
C LEU A 71 6.02 -18.03 7.96
N GLY A 72 5.39 -17.16 7.16
CA GLY A 72 5.92 -15.84 6.81
C GLY A 72 5.77 -14.76 7.89
N TYR A 73 4.82 -14.89 8.83
CA TYR A 73 4.60 -13.89 9.89
C TYR A 73 5.82 -13.64 10.80
N PRO A 74 6.56 -14.66 11.26
CA PRO A 74 7.80 -14.44 12.02
C PRO A 74 8.83 -13.60 11.24
N VAL A 75 8.95 -13.83 9.93
CA VAL A 75 9.86 -13.07 9.05
C VAL A 75 9.39 -11.61 8.92
N LEU A 76 8.08 -11.38 8.85
CA LEU A 76 7.50 -10.03 8.91
C LEU A 76 7.84 -9.32 10.22
N LEU A 77 7.66 -9.98 11.37
CA LEU A 77 7.99 -9.40 12.68
C LEU A 77 9.48 -9.11 12.83
N ALA A 78 10.36 -9.99 12.35
CA ALA A 78 11.79 -9.76 12.38
C ALA A 78 12.19 -8.51 11.58
N ARG A 79 11.60 -8.32 10.39
CA ARG A 79 11.77 -7.09 9.60
C ARG A 79 11.31 -5.86 10.39
N GLU A 80 10.17 -5.94 11.05
CA GLU A 80 9.65 -4.83 11.84
C GLU A 80 10.57 -4.46 13.01
N VAL A 81 11.12 -5.45 13.72
CA VAL A 81 12.11 -5.23 14.79
C VAL A 81 13.38 -4.58 14.24
N LEU A 82 13.90 -5.05 13.10
CA LEU A 82 15.08 -4.44 12.46
C LEU A 82 14.82 -3.00 12.02
N ARG A 83 13.60 -2.70 11.56
CA ARG A 83 13.16 -1.33 11.24
C ARG A 83 13.16 -0.45 12.49
N LEU A 84 12.59 -0.93 13.59
CA LEU A 84 12.56 -0.22 14.88
C LEU A 84 13.96 0.04 15.44
N GLN A 85 14.89 -0.90 15.26
CA GLN A 85 16.30 -0.74 15.64
C GLN A 85 17.11 0.16 14.70
N ARG A 86 16.49 0.76 13.67
CA ARG A 86 17.16 1.56 12.64
C ARG A 86 18.30 0.80 11.95
N ARG A 87 18.10 -0.49 11.64
CA ARG A 87 19.03 -1.31 10.85
C ARG A 87 18.48 -1.53 9.42
N PRO A 88 18.44 -0.48 8.58
CA PRO A 88 17.76 -0.53 7.28
C PRO A 88 18.37 -1.55 6.32
N TRP A 89 19.70 -1.69 6.32
CA TRP A 89 20.39 -2.63 5.43
C TRP A 89 20.05 -4.08 5.73
N THR A 90 20.02 -4.48 7.01
CA THR A 90 19.59 -5.83 7.39
C THR A 90 18.11 -6.07 7.13
N HIS A 91 17.26 -5.05 7.28
CA HIS A 91 15.85 -5.13 6.89
C HIS A 91 15.71 -5.38 5.38
N CYS A 92 16.42 -4.60 4.56
CA CYS A 92 16.43 -4.74 3.11
C CYS A 92 17.00 -6.09 2.68
N LEU A 93 18.10 -6.55 3.29
CA LEU A 93 18.72 -7.84 2.99
C LEU A 93 17.77 -8.99 3.32
N LEU A 94 17.16 -9.01 4.51
CA LEU A 94 16.19 -10.04 4.89
C LEU A 94 14.98 -10.04 3.95
N SER A 95 14.48 -8.86 3.56
CA SER A 95 13.40 -8.77 2.59
C SER A 95 13.81 -9.26 1.20
N ALA A 96 15.01 -8.93 0.74
CA ALA A 96 15.54 -9.39 -0.54
C ALA A 96 15.74 -10.91 -0.54
N THR A 97 16.35 -11.48 0.48
CA THR A 97 16.50 -12.94 0.65
C THR A 97 15.13 -13.61 0.63
N SER A 98 14.15 -13.08 1.37
CA SER A 98 12.80 -13.67 1.42
C SER A 98 12.12 -13.65 0.05
N SER A 99 12.19 -12.53 -0.68
CA SER A 99 11.59 -12.40 -2.01
C SER A 99 12.31 -13.25 -3.05
N LEU A 100 13.64 -13.32 -3.01
CA LEU A 100 14.45 -14.11 -3.95
C LEU A 100 14.26 -15.60 -3.71
N SER A 101 14.25 -16.06 -2.45
CA SER A 101 13.94 -17.46 -2.11
C SER A 101 12.56 -17.84 -2.62
N TRP A 102 11.56 -16.98 -2.39
CA TRP A 102 10.20 -17.22 -2.88
C TRP A 102 10.14 -17.31 -4.41
N MET A 103 10.78 -16.37 -5.11
CA MET A 103 10.82 -16.36 -6.58
C MET A 103 11.56 -17.57 -7.14
N ALA A 104 12.73 -17.91 -6.59
CA ALA A 104 13.54 -19.04 -7.04
C ALA A 104 12.82 -20.38 -6.82
N CYS A 105 12.26 -20.61 -5.63
CA CYS A 105 11.51 -21.83 -5.34
C CYS A 105 10.24 -21.92 -6.19
N SER A 106 9.48 -20.84 -6.30
CA SER A 106 8.25 -20.82 -7.11
C SER A 106 8.56 -21.07 -8.59
N LEU A 107 9.57 -20.40 -9.15
CA LEU A 107 9.99 -20.64 -10.54
C LEU A 107 10.45 -22.07 -10.73
N TYR A 108 11.16 -22.63 -9.74
CA TYR A 108 11.66 -23.99 -9.84
C TYR A 108 10.55 -25.03 -9.92
N PHE A 109 9.59 -24.98 -9.02
CA PHE A 109 8.50 -25.94 -9.03
C PHE A 109 7.52 -25.72 -10.18
N VAL A 110 7.32 -24.48 -10.62
CA VAL A 110 6.42 -24.19 -11.75
C VAL A 110 7.05 -24.60 -13.08
N TYR A 111 8.32 -24.28 -13.32
CA TYR A 111 8.96 -24.45 -14.62
C TYR A 111 9.68 -25.80 -14.76
N TRP A 112 10.55 -26.17 -13.82
CA TRP A 112 11.33 -27.41 -13.91
C TRP A 112 10.58 -28.62 -13.38
N ALA A 113 9.88 -28.49 -12.24
CA ALA A 113 9.07 -29.59 -11.71
C ALA A 113 7.71 -29.73 -12.41
N GLN A 114 7.32 -28.74 -13.23
CA GLN A 114 6.05 -28.69 -13.98
C GLN A 114 4.80 -28.91 -13.11
N ASP A 115 4.86 -28.52 -11.84
CA ASP A 115 3.82 -28.79 -10.83
C ASP A 115 2.74 -27.68 -10.77
N GLY A 116 2.74 -26.79 -11.77
CA GLY A 116 1.74 -25.75 -11.98
C GLY A 116 1.44 -24.92 -10.72
N LEU A 117 0.16 -24.81 -10.37
CA LEU A 117 -0.30 -24.04 -9.20
C LEU A 117 0.18 -24.66 -7.88
N HIS A 118 0.23 -25.99 -7.78
CA HIS A 118 0.72 -26.67 -6.59
C HIS A 118 2.20 -26.34 -6.35
N GLY A 119 3.00 -26.35 -7.42
CA GLY A 119 4.40 -25.95 -7.39
C GLY A 119 4.62 -24.52 -6.89
N TYR A 120 3.80 -23.57 -7.35
CA TYR A 120 3.85 -22.18 -6.87
C TYR A 120 3.58 -22.08 -5.35
N VAL A 121 2.55 -22.77 -4.86
CA VAL A 121 2.19 -22.77 -3.43
C VAL A 121 3.28 -23.46 -2.60
N MET A 122 3.76 -24.63 -3.04
CA MET A 122 4.82 -25.36 -2.34
C MET A 122 6.14 -24.57 -2.31
N GLY A 123 6.48 -23.91 -3.41
CA GLY A 123 7.61 -23.00 -3.48
C GLY A 123 7.54 -21.89 -2.44
N SER A 124 6.33 -21.40 -2.14
CA SER A 124 6.14 -20.39 -1.09
C SER A 124 6.34 -20.93 0.33
N VAL A 125 5.90 -22.17 0.61
CA VAL A 125 6.14 -22.84 1.90
C VAL A 125 7.63 -23.06 2.13
N ILE A 126 8.33 -23.62 1.13
CA ILE A 126 9.76 -23.92 1.23
C ILE A 126 10.57 -22.64 1.42
N ALA A 127 10.26 -21.59 0.66
CA ALA A 127 10.92 -20.29 0.83
C ALA A 127 10.71 -19.69 2.23
N ALA A 128 9.50 -19.82 2.80
CA ALA A 128 9.24 -19.40 4.17
C ALA A 128 10.08 -20.21 5.18
N LEU A 129 10.18 -21.53 5.01
CA LEU A 129 11.01 -22.40 5.85
C LEU A 129 12.51 -22.10 5.74
N MET A 130 12.99 -21.70 4.56
CA MET A 130 14.40 -21.30 4.37
C MET A 130 14.73 -19.97 5.05
N THR A 131 13.79 -19.02 5.04
CA THR A 131 14.01 -17.65 5.52
C THR A 131 13.72 -17.48 7.00
N LEU A 132 12.86 -18.32 7.56
CA LEU A 132 12.48 -18.31 8.97
C LEU A 132 13.68 -18.43 9.94
N PRO A 133 14.61 -19.40 9.80
CA PRO A 133 15.77 -19.51 10.69
C PRO A 133 16.66 -18.27 10.66
N ILE A 134 16.83 -17.68 9.48
CA ILE A 134 17.62 -16.45 9.28
C ILE A 134 16.96 -15.29 10.03
N ALA A 135 15.64 -15.13 9.87
CA ALA A 135 14.88 -14.10 10.56
C ALA A 135 14.97 -14.22 12.09
N VAL A 136 14.77 -15.42 12.63
CA VAL A 136 14.88 -15.69 14.08
C VAL A 136 16.29 -15.41 14.59
N TRP A 137 17.31 -15.84 13.86
CA TRP A 137 18.70 -15.61 14.24
C TRP A 137 19.05 -14.12 14.32
N LEU A 138 18.58 -13.31 13.37
CA LEU A 138 18.85 -11.87 13.31
C LEU A 138 18.26 -11.08 14.49
N VAL A 139 17.14 -11.54 15.06
CA VAL A 139 16.44 -10.84 16.15
C VAL A 139 16.51 -11.58 17.49
N ARG A 140 17.29 -12.66 17.59
CA ARG A 140 17.38 -13.54 18.76
C ARG A 140 17.63 -12.82 20.08
N ASP A 141 18.42 -11.76 20.06
CA ASP A 141 18.78 -11.01 21.28
C ASP A 141 17.61 -10.17 21.81
N GLN A 142 16.66 -9.83 20.93
CA GLN A 142 15.46 -9.07 21.27
C GLN A 142 14.30 -9.95 21.69
N LEU A 143 14.37 -11.25 21.38
CA LEU A 143 13.42 -12.27 21.83
C LEU A 143 13.71 -12.76 23.26
N ARG A 144 14.79 -12.25 23.89
CA ARG A 144 15.14 -12.53 25.28
C ARG A 144 14.40 -11.57 26.21
N GLY A 145 13.26 -12.01 26.72
CA GLY A 145 12.42 -11.24 27.65
C GLY A 145 11.22 -12.05 28.12
N THR A 146 10.36 -11.43 28.91
CA THR A 146 9.12 -12.04 29.41
C THR A 146 7.90 -11.48 28.70
N PHE A 147 6.85 -12.27 28.65
CA PHE A 147 5.55 -11.83 28.18
C PHE A 147 4.88 -10.95 29.24
N ASP A 148 4.23 -9.85 28.81
CA ASP A 148 3.58 -8.90 29.69
C ASP A 148 2.11 -8.62 29.31
N TRP A 149 1.22 -8.78 30.29
CA TRP A 149 -0.21 -8.58 30.08
C TRP A 149 -0.62 -7.10 29.97
N VAL A 150 0.13 -6.19 30.60
CA VAL A 150 -0.12 -4.75 30.52
C VAL A 150 0.20 -4.25 29.12
N ASP A 151 1.36 -4.64 28.60
CA ASP A 151 1.76 -4.31 27.23
C ASP A 151 0.81 -4.92 26.20
N LEU A 152 0.39 -6.18 26.39
CA LEU A 152 -0.60 -6.80 25.50
C LEU A 152 -1.92 -6.00 25.48
N LYS A 153 -2.47 -5.65 26.65
CA LYS A 153 -3.73 -4.89 26.73
C LYS A 153 -3.61 -3.53 26.05
N ALA A 154 -2.49 -2.83 26.26
CA ALA A 154 -2.22 -1.55 25.60
C ALA A 154 -2.14 -1.69 24.08
N MET A 155 -1.41 -2.70 23.59
CA MET A 155 -1.30 -2.98 22.16
C MET A 155 -2.65 -3.39 21.54
N MET A 156 -3.44 -4.23 22.22
CA MET A 156 -4.74 -4.69 21.73
C MET A 156 -5.77 -3.57 21.65
N ARG A 157 -5.73 -2.59 22.57
CA ARG A 157 -6.60 -1.41 22.50
C ARG A 157 -6.37 -0.58 21.24
N ILE A 158 -5.14 -0.60 20.71
CA ILE A 158 -4.77 0.06 19.45
C ILE A 158 -5.07 -0.84 18.25
N ALA A 159 -4.73 -2.13 18.34
CA ALA A 159 -4.85 -3.07 17.23
C ALA A 159 -6.31 -3.43 16.92
N LEU A 160 -7.14 -3.69 17.94
CA LEU A 160 -8.50 -4.21 17.75
C LEU A 160 -9.40 -3.27 16.92
N PRO A 161 -9.41 -1.93 17.13
CA PRO A 161 -10.16 -1.01 16.27
C PRO A 161 -9.62 -0.92 14.84
N LEU A 162 -8.36 -1.30 14.59
CA LEU A 162 -7.75 -1.29 13.26
C LEU A 162 -8.01 -2.58 12.48
N ILE A 163 -8.38 -3.69 13.14
CA ILE A 163 -8.69 -4.96 12.47
C ILE A 163 -9.84 -4.79 11.46
N PRO A 164 -11.00 -4.18 11.81
CA PRO A 164 -12.08 -3.97 10.85
C PRO A 164 -11.67 -3.06 9.69
N ALA A 165 -10.79 -2.09 9.93
CA ALA A 165 -10.26 -1.20 8.90
C ALA A 165 -9.43 -1.99 7.85
N GLY A 166 -8.53 -2.86 8.31
CA GLY A 166 -7.77 -3.76 7.44
C GLY A 166 -8.67 -4.76 6.70
N GLY A 167 -9.67 -5.31 7.40
CA GLY A 167 -10.68 -6.20 6.81
C GLY A 167 -11.48 -5.52 5.70
N ALA A 168 -11.93 -4.28 5.92
CA ALA A 168 -12.65 -3.50 4.91
C ALA A 168 -11.80 -3.24 3.65
N MET A 169 -10.53 -2.88 3.83
CA MET A 169 -9.61 -2.67 2.70
C MET A 169 -9.33 -3.96 1.92
N TRP A 170 -9.24 -5.09 2.62
CA TRP A 170 -9.08 -6.40 1.97
C TRP A 170 -10.34 -6.84 1.24
N LEU A 171 -11.51 -6.63 1.85
CA LEU A 171 -12.83 -6.86 1.24
C LEU A 171 -13.00 -6.03 -0.03
N MET A 172 -12.59 -4.77 -0.05
CA MET A 172 -12.57 -3.95 -1.28
C MET A 172 -11.76 -4.61 -2.39
N SER A 173 -10.54 -5.05 -2.06
CA SER A 173 -9.63 -5.65 -3.04
C SER A 173 -10.12 -7.01 -3.57
N LEU A 174 -10.83 -7.76 -2.72
CA LEU A 174 -11.45 -9.04 -3.10
C LEU A 174 -12.75 -8.86 -3.87
N ALA A 175 -13.58 -7.90 -3.47
CA ALA A 175 -14.85 -7.60 -4.11
C ALA A 175 -14.65 -7.41 -5.61
N ASP A 176 -13.66 -6.60 -6.00
CA ASP A 176 -13.29 -6.38 -7.40
C ASP A 176 -13.09 -7.72 -8.14
N ARG A 177 -12.29 -8.64 -7.58
CA ARG A 177 -11.99 -9.94 -8.21
C ARG A 177 -13.16 -10.91 -8.19
N MET A 178 -13.93 -10.95 -7.10
CA MET A 178 -15.08 -11.84 -6.97
C MET A 178 -16.18 -11.44 -7.95
N VAL A 179 -16.45 -10.14 -8.09
CA VAL A 179 -17.43 -9.63 -9.05
C VAL A 179 -16.93 -9.88 -10.48
N LEU A 180 -15.66 -9.61 -10.78
CA LEU A 180 -15.12 -9.89 -12.12
C LEU A 180 -15.18 -11.38 -12.47
N ASN A 181 -14.80 -12.28 -11.55
CA ASN A 181 -14.87 -13.72 -11.78
C ASN A 181 -16.28 -14.23 -12.11
N HIS A 182 -17.33 -13.51 -11.69
CA HIS A 182 -18.72 -13.90 -11.97
C HIS A 182 -19.23 -13.36 -13.31
N TRP A 183 -18.82 -12.16 -13.70
CA TRP A 183 -19.43 -11.41 -14.80
C TRP A 183 -18.57 -11.31 -16.07
N VAL A 184 -17.26 -11.57 -15.99
CA VAL A 184 -16.36 -11.48 -17.14
C VAL A 184 -15.58 -12.77 -17.36
N ASP A 185 -15.05 -12.93 -18.58
CA ASP A 185 -14.28 -14.10 -18.96
C ASP A 185 -12.85 -14.11 -18.38
N LEU A 186 -12.19 -15.26 -18.47
CA LEU A 186 -10.83 -15.45 -17.97
C LEU A 186 -9.81 -14.51 -18.64
N ALA A 187 -10.05 -14.11 -19.89
CA ALA A 187 -9.19 -13.16 -20.59
C ALA A 187 -9.27 -11.77 -19.96
N ALA A 188 -10.47 -11.25 -19.69
CA ALA A 188 -10.68 -9.97 -19.01
C ALA A 188 -10.07 -9.94 -17.61
N ILE A 189 -10.18 -11.05 -16.85
CA ILE A 189 -9.52 -11.20 -15.54
C ILE A 189 -8.00 -11.14 -15.69
N GLY A 190 -7.45 -11.75 -16.74
CA GLY A 190 -6.04 -11.67 -17.11
C GLY A 190 -5.58 -10.24 -17.41
N TYR A 191 -6.35 -9.50 -18.23
CA TYR A 191 -6.08 -8.09 -18.53
C TYR A 191 -6.09 -7.22 -17.27
N TYR A 192 -7.11 -7.39 -16.43
CA TYR A 192 -7.19 -6.69 -15.15
C TYR A 192 -6.00 -7.00 -14.24
N GLY A 193 -5.59 -8.27 -14.17
CA GLY A 193 -4.39 -8.68 -13.43
C GLY A 193 -3.10 -8.00 -13.90
N ILE A 194 -2.94 -7.79 -15.21
CA ILE A 194 -1.78 -7.08 -15.78
C ILE A 194 -1.85 -5.58 -15.49
N GLY A 195 -3.02 -4.96 -15.67
CA GLY A 195 -3.23 -3.56 -15.30
C GLY A 195 -2.92 -3.29 -13.83
N GLN A 196 -3.36 -4.17 -12.93
CA GLN A 196 -3.03 -4.10 -11.50
C GLN A 196 -1.52 -4.24 -11.25
N LYS A 197 -0.83 -5.17 -11.92
CA LYS A 197 0.63 -5.36 -11.76
C LYS A 197 1.41 -4.11 -12.17
N LEU A 198 1.07 -3.49 -13.30
CA LEU A 198 1.70 -2.23 -13.72
C LEU A 198 1.43 -1.09 -12.75
N THR A 199 0.19 -0.97 -12.29
CA THR A 199 -0.20 0.05 -11.31
C THR A 199 0.54 -0.12 -9.98
N ARG A 200 0.81 -1.35 -9.54
CA ARG A 200 1.57 -1.62 -8.29
C ARG A 200 3.02 -1.12 -8.33
N VAL A 201 3.60 -0.90 -9.51
CA VAL A 201 4.93 -0.27 -9.60
C VAL A 201 4.88 1.16 -9.02
N LEU A 202 3.81 1.90 -9.30
CA LEU A 202 3.57 3.23 -8.75
C LEU A 202 3.29 3.21 -7.24
N SER A 203 2.73 2.13 -6.70
CA SER A 203 2.40 2.08 -5.27
C SER A 203 3.65 2.12 -4.39
N VAL A 204 4.82 1.73 -4.92
CA VAL A 204 6.10 1.83 -4.20
C VAL A 204 6.41 3.29 -3.86
N LEU A 205 6.18 4.22 -4.80
CA LEU A 205 6.39 5.66 -4.56
C LEU A 205 5.41 6.20 -3.52
N ALA A 206 4.14 5.79 -3.61
CA ALA A 206 3.12 6.15 -2.64
C ALA A 206 3.45 5.61 -1.22
N MET A 207 3.91 4.38 -1.11
CA MET A 207 4.30 3.75 0.15
C MET A 207 5.54 4.43 0.78
N ALA A 208 6.52 4.81 -0.04
CA ALA A 208 7.70 5.53 0.43
C ALA A 208 7.30 6.87 1.09
N PHE A 209 6.37 7.60 0.48
CA PHE A 209 5.81 8.80 1.08
C PHE A 209 5.07 8.49 2.39
N GLY A 210 4.10 7.56 2.37
CA GLY A 210 3.27 7.27 3.55
C GLY A 210 4.07 6.82 4.77
N THR A 211 5.11 6.02 4.57
CA THR A 211 5.98 5.52 5.65
C THR A 211 6.89 6.60 6.23
N ALA A 212 7.31 7.60 5.44
CA ALA A 212 8.08 8.75 5.91
C ALA A 212 7.20 9.86 6.52
N TRP A 213 6.02 10.09 5.93
CA TRP A 213 5.12 11.19 6.27
C TRP A 213 4.48 11.04 7.65
N SER A 214 3.97 9.85 7.97
CA SER A 214 3.29 9.58 9.23
C SER A 214 4.13 9.90 10.47
N PRO A 215 5.36 9.36 10.64
CA PRO A 215 6.19 9.69 11.81
C PRO A 215 6.61 11.16 11.82
N PHE A 216 6.96 11.73 10.66
CA PHE A 216 7.37 13.13 10.54
C PHE A 216 6.27 14.09 11.02
N ILE A 217 5.03 13.87 10.60
CA ILE A 217 3.95 14.80 10.94
C ILE A 217 3.49 14.64 12.40
N ILE A 218 3.61 13.44 12.97
CA ILE A 218 3.34 13.18 14.39
C ILE A 218 4.35 13.93 15.26
N GLU A 219 5.64 13.81 14.97
CA GLU A 219 6.73 14.48 15.70
C GLU A 219 6.66 16.01 15.54
N LEU A 220 6.40 16.49 14.32
CA LEU A 220 6.27 17.93 14.10
C LEU A 220 5.04 18.48 14.81
N HIS A 221 3.93 17.74 14.85
CA HIS A 221 2.73 18.21 15.53
C HIS A 221 2.87 18.23 17.06
N SER A 222 3.69 17.35 17.65
CA SER A 222 3.93 17.39 19.11
C SER A 222 4.82 18.57 19.53
N THR A 223 5.68 19.05 18.64
CA THR A 223 6.62 20.15 18.90
C THR A 223 6.10 21.51 18.43
N ASP A 224 5.48 21.55 17.25
CA ASP A 224 4.97 22.77 16.61
C ASP A 224 3.68 22.47 15.80
N PRO A 225 2.50 22.47 16.47
CA PRO A 225 1.23 22.17 15.84
C PRO A 225 0.86 23.09 14.65
N GLU A 226 1.21 24.37 14.74
CA GLU A 226 0.93 25.37 13.70
C GLU A 226 1.75 25.11 12.45
N ARG A 227 3.04 24.87 12.62
CA ARG A 227 3.92 24.52 11.51
C ARG A 227 3.54 23.19 10.89
N ALA A 228 3.13 22.21 11.69
CA ALA A 228 2.58 20.96 11.18
C ALA A 228 1.40 21.23 10.25
N ARG A 229 0.42 22.05 10.66
CA ARG A 229 -0.72 22.46 9.83
C ARG A 229 -0.29 23.13 8.53
N ALA A 230 0.61 24.10 8.61
CA ALA A 230 1.09 24.85 7.46
C ALA A 230 1.80 23.94 6.44
N ILE A 231 2.68 23.04 6.91
CA ILE A 231 3.38 22.09 6.03
C ILE A 231 2.40 21.13 5.37
N ARG A 232 1.40 20.59 6.08
CA ARG A 232 0.37 19.73 5.46
C ARG A 232 -0.38 20.47 4.35
N ALA A 233 -0.81 21.70 4.62
CA ALA A 233 -1.55 22.51 3.67
C ALA A 233 -0.74 22.82 2.40
N GLN A 234 0.53 23.19 2.56
CA GLN A 234 1.45 23.50 1.47
C GLN A 234 1.83 22.27 0.65
N LEU A 235 2.01 21.13 1.32
CA LEU A 235 2.46 19.90 0.67
C LEU A 235 1.36 19.21 -0.12
N ALA A 236 0.09 19.33 0.29
CA ALA A 236 -1.03 18.66 -0.38
C ALA A 236 -1.10 18.88 -1.91
N PRO A 237 -1.10 20.12 -2.45
CA PRO A 237 -1.14 20.32 -3.90
C PRO A 237 0.14 19.85 -4.62
N ILE A 238 1.30 19.92 -3.95
CA ILE A 238 2.57 19.42 -4.50
C ILE A 238 2.53 17.89 -4.61
N TYR A 239 2.14 17.22 -3.53
CA TYR A 239 2.03 15.77 -3.47
C TYR A 239 0.99 15.24 -4.47
N GLY A 240 -0.18 15.87 -4.54
CA GLY A 240 -1.20 15.55 -5.55
C GLY A 240 -0.67 15.73 -6.97
N THR A 241 0.10 16.79 -7.23
CA THR A 241 0.69 17.03 -8.56
C THR A 241 1.71 15.95 -8.93
N LEU A 242 2.56 15.54 -7.98
CA LEU A 242 3.56 14.48 -8.20
C LEU A 242 2.90 13.11 -8.43
N LEU A 243 1.89 12.76 -7.63
CA LEU A 243 1.11 11.54 -7.81
C LEU A 243 0.38 11.54 -9.16
N GLY A 244 -0.27 12.65 -9.52
CA GLY A 244 -0.95 12.79 -10.79
C GLY A 244 0.01 12.77 -11.99
N ALA A 245 1.21 13.36 -11.87
CA ALA A 245 2.25 13.27 -12.89
C ALA A 245 2.67 11.82 -13.14
N ALA A 246 2.82 11.06 -12.04
CA ALA A 246 3.17 9.64 -12.12
C ALA A 246 2.05 8.82 -12.77
N ALA A 247 0.78 9.07 -12.42
CA ALA A 247 -0.37 8.42 -13.07
C ALA A 247 -0.48 8.75 -14.56
N VAL A 248 -0.31 10.03 -14.93
CA VAL A 248 -0.33 10.51 -16.32
C VAL A 248 0.80 9.87 -17.13
N LEU A 249 2.01 9.83 -16.59
CA LEU A 249 3.17 9.20 -17.26
C LEU A 249 2.94 7.70 -17.49
N PHE A 250 2.52 6.96 -16.46
CA PHE A 250 2.29 5.52 -16.59
C PHE A 250 1.13 5.18 -17.51
N THR A 251 0.06 5.98 -17.50
CA THR A 251 -1.06 5.82 -18.42
C THR A 251 -0.60 6.07 -19.86
N GLY A 252 0.17 7.14 -20.09
CA GLY A 252 0.63 7.51 -21.44
C GLY A 252 1.58 6.49 -22.08
N LEU A 253 2.33 5.75 -21.25
CA LEU A 253 3.28 4.71 -21.69
C LEU A 253 2.73 3.27 -21.54
N ALA A 254 1.49 3.10 -21.07
CA ALA A 254 0.94 1.78 -20.78
C ALA A 254 0.94 0.84 -22.00
N PRO A 255 0.54 1.26 -23.22
CA PRO A 255 0.56 0.38 -24.39
C PRO A 255 1.97 -0.13 -24.74
N GLU A 256 2.98 0.74 -24.66
CA GLU A 256 4.38 0.41 -24.92
C GLU A 256 4.93 -0.52 -23.85
N LEU A 257 4.69 -0.22 -22.57
CA LEU A 257 5.15 -1.04 -21.46
C LEU A 257 4.55 -2.46 -21.53
N ILE A 258 3.27 -2.59 -21.87
CA ILE A 258 2.61 -3.88 -22.01
C ILE A 258 3.17 -4.67 -23.20
N SER A 259 3.34 -4.00 -24.35
CA SER A 259 3.84 -4.64 -25.56
C SER A 259 5.28 -5.11 -25.42
N LEU A 260 6.13 -4.32 -24.74
CA LEU A 260 7.54 -4.59 -24.57
C LEU A 260 7.83 -5.61 -23.47
N ILE A 261 7.14 -5.51 -22.33
CA ILE A 261 7.48 -6.28 -21.11
C ILE A 261 6.63 -7.55 -20.98
N VAL A 262 5.38 -7.53 -21.47
CA VAL A 262 4.43 -8.64 -21.27
C VAL A 262 4.21 -9.40 -22.56
N SER A 263 3.43 -8.83 -23.48
CA SER A 263 3.14 -9.33 -24.83
C SER A 263 2.07 -8.44 -25.45
N PRO A 264 2.12 -8.19 -26.78
CA PRO A 264 1.07 -7.46 -27.50
C PRO A 264 -0.34 -8.04 -27.31
N LYS A 265 -0.48 -9.35 -27.02
CA LYS A 265 -1.76 -10.01 -26.69
C LYS A 265 -2.52 -9.32 -25.54
N TYR A 266 -1.80 -8.65 -24.65
CA TYR A 266 -2.38 -8.04 -23.44
C TYR A 266 -2.61 -6.53 -23.59
N LEU A 267 -2.47 -5.96 -24.78
CA LEU A 267 -2.77 -4.55 -25.05
C LEU A 267 -4.12 -4.04 -24.52
N PRO A 268 -5.22 -4.83 -24.51
CA PRO A 268 -6.48 -4.40 -23.89
C PRO A 268 -6.34 -3.99 -22.41
N ALA A 269 -5.33 -4.49 -21.69
CA ALA A 269 -5.05 -4.08 -20.32
C ALA A 269 -4.59 -2.62 -20.20
N ALA A 270 -4.11 -1.98 -21.28
CA ALA A 270 -3.65 -0.59 -21.26
C ALA A 270 -4.78 0.38 -20.85
N ALA A 271 -6.01 0.12 -21.33
CA ALA A 271 -7.19 0.92 -21.00
C ALA A 271 -7.54 0.89 -19.50
N LEU A 272 -7.11 -0.16 -18.79
CA LEU A 272 -7.35 -0.31 -17.35
C LEU A 272 -6.32 0.46 -16.51
N VAL A 273 -5.13 0.75 -17.05
CA VAL A 273 -4.04 1.40 -16.30
C VAL A 273 -4.44 2.80 -15.85
N GLY A 274 -5.12 3.57 -16.69
CA GLY A 274 -5.59 4.92 -16.33
C GLY A 274 -6.45 4.95 -15.06
N PRO A 275 -7.63 4.30 -15.06
CA PRO A 275 -8.49 4.27 -13.87
C PRO A 275 -7.84 3.60 -12.65
N LEU A 276 -7.07 2.52 -12.84
CA LEU A 276 -6.38 1.87 -11.72
C LEU A 276 -5.33 2.79 -11.08
N THR A 277 -4.58 3.55 -11.87
CA THR A 277 -3.61 4.52 -11.34
C THR A 277 -4.30 5.71 -10.68
N LEU A 278 -5.45 6.17 -11.17
CA LEU A 278 -6.27 7.16 -10.46
C LEU A 278 -6.73 6.66 -9.09
N GLY A 279 -7.15 5.40 -8.99
CA GLY A 279 -7.54 4.80 -7.71
C GLY A 279 -6.36 4.73 -6.74
N LEU A 280 -5.16 4.40 -7.24
CA LEU A 280 -3.93 4.46 -6.45
C LEU A 280 -3.59 5.89 -6.02
N VAL A 281 -3.73 6.90 -6.89
CA VAL A 281 -3.50 8.31 -6.55
C VAL A 281 -4.43 8.75 -5.43
N ALA A 282 -5.72 8.43 -5.51
CA ALA A 282 -6.67 8.74 -4.44
C ALA A 282 -6.27 8.04 -3.12
N SER A 283 -6.04 6.73 -3.16
CA SER A 283 -5.57 5.97 -1.99
C SER A 283 -4.30 6.56 -1.34
N ALA A 284 -3.31 6.93 -2.16
CA ALA A 284 -2.07 7.55 -1.71
C ALA A 284 -2.31 8.95 -1.11
N PHE A 285 -3.14 9.77 -1.76
CA PHE A 285 -3.51 11.09 -1.26
C PHE A 285 -4.27 11.02 0.07
N GLY A 286 -5.11 10.00 0.25
CA GLY A 286 -5.78 9.69 1.52
C GLY A 286 -4.83 9.51 2.70
N SER A 287 -3.59 9.07 2.48
CA SER A 287 -2.58 8.98 3.55
C SER A 287 -2.19 10.35 4.14
N LEU A 288 -2.29 11.42 3.35
CA LEU A 288 -2.11 12.80 3.82
C LEU A 288 -3.37 13.29 4.53
N LEU A 289 -4.56 13.01 3.98
CA LEU A 289 -5.85 13.45 4.52
C LEU A 289 -6.24 12.78 5.83
N VAL A 290 -5.79 11.55 6.08
CA VAL A 290 -6.05 10.84 7.34
C VAL A 290 -5.21 11.39 8.51
N SER A 291 -4.13 12.14 8.23
CA SER A 291 -3.19 12.61 9.25
C SER A 291 -3.86 13.38 10.41
N PRO A 292 -4.77 14.35 10.18
CA PRO A 292 -5.52 15.00 11.26
C PRO A 292 -6.29 14.06 12.19
N ILE A 293 -6.86 12.98 11.65
CA ILE A 293 -7.62 11.99 12.42
C ILE A 293 -6.68 11.19 13.33
N ILE A 294 -5.51 10.81 12.81
CA ILE A 294 -4.47 10.12 13.57
C ILE A 294 -3.92 11.02 14.69
N LEU A 295 -3.59 12.28 14.36
CA LEU A 295 -3.07 13.26 15.31
C LEU A 295 -4.07 13.55 16.44
N ALA A 296 -5.36 13.62 16.13
CA ALA A 296 -6.44 13.79 17.11
C ALA A 296 -6.79 12.49 17.87
N LYS A 297 -6.04 11.39 17.66
CA LYS A 297 -6.29 10.06 18.25
C LYS A 297 -7.70 9.52 17.99
N ALA A 298 -8.35 9.98 16.92
CA ALA A 298 -9.71 9.60 16.55
C ALA A 298 -9.73 8.38 15.62
N THR A 299 -8.89 7.37 15.89
CA THR A 299 -8.65 6.24 14.99
C THR A 299 -9.86 5.33 14.80
N GLY A 300 -10.86 5.38 15.70
CA GLY A 300 -12.11 4.63 15.55
C GLY A 300 -12.89 4.98 14.28
N TYR A 301 -12.70 6.17 13.71
CA TYR A 301 -13.35 6.56 12.45
C TYR A 301 -12.73 5.90 11.21
N LEU A 302 -11.48 5.41 11.28
CA LEU A 302 -10.81 4.80 10.13
C LEU A 302 -11.57 3.56 9.64
N ALA A 303 -11.94 2.67 10.56
CA ALA A 303 -12.69 1.47 10.23
C ALA A 303 -14.04 1.79 9.58
N VAL A 304 -14.77 2.76 10.15
CA VAL A 304 -16.08 3.17 9.64
C VAL A 304 -15.96 3.75 8.24
N TYR A 305 -15.02 4.67 8.01
CA TYR A 305 -14.88 5.32 6.70
C TYR A 305 -14.33 4.37 5.63
N MET A 306 -13.37 3.50 5.99
CA MET A 306 -12.93 2.43 5.08
C MET A 306 -14.07 1.47 4.74
N GLY A 307 -14.92 1.13 5.71
CA GLY A 307 -16.13 0.34 5.50
C GLY A 307 -17.10 1.02 4.52
N ILE A 308 -17.37 2.31 4.69
CA ILE A 308 -18.21 3.09 3.76
C ILE A 308 -17.61 3.11 2.36
N GLY A 309 -16.32 3.43 2.22
CA GLY A 309 -15.62 3.40 0.94
C GLY A 309 -15.70 2.02 0.28
N GLY A 310 -15.62 0.96 1.08
CA GLY A 310 -15.74 -0.41 0.58
C GLY A 310 -17.13 -0.82 0.15
N VAL A 311 -18.17 -0.39 0.87
CA VAL A 311 -19.56 -0.59 0.46
C VAL A 311 -19.84 0.16 -0.85
N VAL A 312 -19.35 1.39 -1.00
CA VAL A 312 -19.48 2.15 -2.24
C VAL A 312 -18.76 1.45 -3.39
N ASN A 313 -17.52 1.01 -3.19
CA ASN A 313 -16.76 0.27 -4.20
C ASN A 313 -17.47 -1.03 -4.60
N LEU A 314 -17.95 -1.84 -3.64
CA LEU A 314 -18.67 -3.07 -3.96
C LEU A 314 -19.99 -2.79 -4.68
N GLY A 315 -20.77 -1.82 -4.21
CA GLY A 315 -22.05 -1.44 -4.85
C GLY A 315 -21.85 -0.95 -6.29
N LEU A 316 -20.83 -0.13 -6.53
CA LEU A 316 -20.49 0.32 -7.87
C LEU A 316 -19.88 -0.78 -8.73
N ASN A 317 -19.14 -1.73 -8.15
CA ASN A 317 -18.68 -2.91 -8.89
C ASN A 317 -19.87 -3.72 -9.40
N LEU A 318 -20.84 -4.02 -8.52
CA LEU A 318 -22.04 -4.77 -8.88
C LEU A 318 -22.88 -4.04 -9.95
N LEU A 319 -22.85 -2.70 -9.95
CA LEU A 319 -23.55 -1.89 -10.95
C LEU A 319 -22.79 -1.77 -12.28
N LEU A 320 -21.48 -1.50 -12.25
CA LEU A 320 -20.69 -1.12 -13.43
C LEU A 320 -20.06 -2.31 -14.16
N VAL A 321 -19.68 -3.39 -13.44
CA VAL A 321 -19.03 -4.55 -14.06
C VAL A 321 -19.93 -5.24 -15.10
N PRO A 322 -21.25 -5.39 -14.91
CA PRO A 322 -22.11 -5.97 -15.94
C PRO A 322 -22.10 -5.21 -17.28
N PHE A 323 -21.85 -3.89 -17.26
CA PHE A 323 -21.85 -3.06 -18.47
C PHE A 323 -20.45 -2.79 -19.03
N TRP A 324 -19.46 -2.55 -18.16
CA TRP A 324 -18.11 -2.10 -18.53
C TRP A 324 -17.01 -3.11 -18.17
N GLY A 325 -17.36 -4.27 -17.63
CA GLY A 325 -16.42 -5.33 -17.26
C GLY A 325 -15.31 -4.84 -16.32
N ALA A 326 -14.07 -5.21 -16.65
CA ALA A 326 -12.87 -4.82 -15.91
C ALA A 326 -12.69 -3.30 -15.77
N LEU A 327 -13.14 -2.51 -16.76
CA LEU A 327 -13.07 -1.05 -16.70
C LEU A 327 -14.04 -0.49 -15.66
N GLY A 328 -15.24 -1.07 -15.57
CA GLY A 328 -16.24 -0.72 -14.55
C GLY A 328 -15.73 -0.97 -13.13
N SER A 329 -15.05 -2.10 -12.91
CA SER A 329 -14.41 -2.40 -11.63
C SER A 329 -13.36 -1.35 -11.26
N ALA A 330 -12.48 -0.97 -12.20
CA ALA A 330 -11.44 0.02 -11.94
C ALA A 330 -12.03 1.40 -11.55
N TRP A 331 -13.10 1.85 -12.21
CA TRP A 331 -13.80 3.09 -11.84
C TRP A 331 -14.53 2.99 -10.49
N ALA A 332 -15.09 1.83 -10.16
CA ALA A 332 -15.67 1.59 -8.83
C ALA A 332 -14.62 1.70 -7.72
N THR A 333 -13.38 1.25 -7.95
CA THR A 333 -12.25 1.43 -7.04
C THR A 333 -11.89 2.92 -6.87
N VAL A 334 -11.83 3.68 -7.96
CA VAL A 334 -11.61 5.15 -7.91
C VAL A 334 -12.67 5.81 -7.02
N ALA A 335 -13.94 5.52 -7.27
CA ALA A 335 -15.04 6.10 -6.52
C ALA A 335 -14.98 5.75 -5.02
N GLY A 336 -14.67 4.49 -4.67
CA GLY A 336 -14.51 4.07 -3.28
C GLY A 336 -13.42 4.85 -2.54
N PHE A 337 -12.24 5.04 -3.16
CA PHE A 337 -11.17 5.85 -2.57
C PHE A 337 -11.48 7.34 -2.54
N VAL A 338 -12.14 7.89 -3.55
CA VAL A 338 -12.57 9.31 -3.53
C VAL A 338 -13.56 9.56 -2.39
N ILE A 339 -14.53 8.68 -2.16
CA ILE A 339 -15.44 8.80 -1.01
C ILE A 339 -14.67 8.71 0.30
N LEU A 340 -13.70 7.79 0.41
CA LEU A 340 -12.85 7.70 1.59
C LEU A 340 -12.07 8.99 1.85
N ASP A 341 -11.48 9.58 0.82
CA ASP A 341 -10.75 10.85 0.88
C ASP A 341 -11.64 12.01 1.30
N LEU A 342 -12.88 12.09 0.78
CA LEU A 342 -13.85 13.10 1.17
C LEU A 342 -14.24 12.98 2.66
N LEU A 343 -14.46 11.77 3.15
CA LEU A 343 -14.75 11.51 4.56
C LEU A 343 -13.56 11.88 5.46
N TYR A 344 -12.33 11.54 5.03
CA TYR A 344 -11.12 11.93 5.74
C TYR A 344 -10.91 13.44 5.75
N TYR A 345 -11.16 14.12 4.63
CA TYR A 345 -11.11 15.57 4.55
C TYR A 345 -12.13 16.22 5.49
N GLU A 346 -13.40 15.83 5.41
CA GLU A 346 -14.48 16.39 6.24
C GLU A 346 -14.17 16.22 7.73
N LYS A 347 -13.85 14.99 8.15
CA LYS A 347 -13.57 14.71 9.56
C LYS A 347 -12.25 15.35 10.01
N GLY A 348 -11.24 15.33 9.15
CA GLY A 348 -9.95 15.94 9.41
C GLY A 348 -10.05 17.44 9.62
N GLN A 349 -10.86 18.15 8.83
CA GLN A 349 -11.14 19.58 9.01
C GLN A 349 -11.85 19.89 10.31
N ARG A 350 -12.80 19.04 10.74
CA ARG A 350 -13.49 19.21 12.03
C ARG A 350 -12.57 19.00 13.23
N LEU A 351 -11.56 18.14 13.12
CA LEU A 351 -10.64 17.82 14.21
C LEU A 351 -9.45 18.78 14.27
N ILE A 352 -8.77 18.98 13.14
CA ILE A 352 -7.61 19.88 13.03
C ILE A 352 -7.76 20.71 11.75
N PRO A 353 -8.41 21.89 11.83
CA PRO A 353 -8.63 22.77 10.69
C PRO A 353 -7.30 23.08 10.01
N THR A 354 -7.16 22.61 8.78
CA THR A 354 -5.92 22.71 8.00
C THR A 354 -6.24 23.52 6.73
N PRO A 355 -5.55 24.65 6.47
CA PRO A 355 -5.91 25.58 5.40
C PRO A 355 -5.47 25.07 4.02
N TYR A 356 -6.04 23.95 3.56
CA TYR A 356 -5.73 23.41 2.24
C TYR A 356 -6.13 24.38 1.13
N ALA A 357 -5.29 24.48 0.09
CA ALA A 357 -5.60 25.20 -1.13
C ALA A 357 -6.67 24.45 -1.94
N ALA A 358 -7.94 24.50 -1.51
CA ALA A 358 -9.04 23.72 -2.09
C ALA A 358 -9.18 23.91 -3.61
N LYS A 359 -9.10 25.15 -4.09
CA LYS A 359 -9.07 25.45 -5.53
C LYS A 359 -7.91 24.74 -6.23
N GLY A 360 -6.72 24.80 -5.64
CA GLY A 360 -5.53 24.16 -6.19
C GLY A 360 -5.67 22.63 -6.27
N LEU A 361 -6.19 22.01 -5.21
CA LEU A 361 -6.45 20.57 -5.16
C LEU A 361 -7.50 20.13 -6.19
N LEU A 362 -8.59 20.90 -6.36
CA LEU A 362 -9.61 20.62 -7.37
C LEU A 362 -9.05 20.72 -8.80
N ILE A 363 -8.18 21.70 -9.06
CA ILE A 363 -7.49 21.82 -10.36
C ILE A 363 -6.58 20.62 -10.58
N VAL A 364 -5.75 20.26 -9.60
CA VAL A 364 -4.83 19.12 -9.70
C VAL A 364 -5.62 17.82 -9.96
N ALA A 365 -6.67 17.56 -9.19
CA ALA A 365 -7.51 16.37 -9.37
C ALA A 365 -8.21 16.37 -10.73
N GLY A 366 -8.86 17.48 -11.11
CA GLY A 366 -9.59 17.61 -12.37
C GLY A 366 -8.67 17.47 -13.60
N VAL A 367 -7.52 18.15 -13.61
CA VAL A 367 -6.53 18.06 -14.70
C VAL A 367 -5.94 16.65 -14.77
N THR A 368 -5.70 15.98 -13.64
CA THR A 368 -5.20 14.60 -13.64
C THR A 368 -6.22 13.64 -14.26
N VAL A 369 -7.48 13.69 -13.81
CA VAL A 369 -8.55 12.84 -14.34
C VAL A 369 -8.77 13.10 -15.82
N LEU A 370 -8.86 14.36 -16.23
CA LEU A 370 -9.05 14.75 -17.63
C LEU A 370 -7.89 14.24 -18.50
N THR A 371 -6.66 14.46 -18.08
CA THR A 371 -5.46 14.02 -18.82
C THR A 371 -5.43 12.49 -18.96
N VAL A 372 -5.74 11.74 -17.90
CA VAL A 372 -5.79 10.27 -17.93
C VAL A 372 -6.88 9.76 -18.87
N VAL A 373 -8.07 10.37 -18.85
CA VAL A 373 -9.16 10.00 -19.77
C VAL A 373 -8.78 10.31 -21.21
N CYS A 374 -8.19 11.48 -21.50
CA CYS A 374 -7.71 11.83 -22.83
C CYS A 374 -6.64 10.86 -23.35
N LEU A 375 -5.69 10.46 -22.50
CA LEU A 375 -4.65 9.49 -22.87
C LEU A 375 -5.22 8.13 -23.26
N GLY A 376 -6.29 7.69 -22.60
CA GLY A 376 -6.96 6.43 -22.91
C GLY A 376 -7.67 6.39 -24.26
N GLN A 377 -7.90 7.54 -24.90
CA GLN A 377 -8.58 7.67 -26.20
C GLN A 377 -7.61 7.88 -27.38
N VAL A 378 -6.31 7.94 -27.11
CA VAL A 378 -5.30 8.30 -28.11
C VAL A 378 -4.34 7.14 -28.35
N ASP A 379 -4.31 6.65 -29.59
CA ASP A 379 -3.43 5.55 -29.99
C ASP A 379 -1.99 6.01 -30.31
N SER A 380 -1.83 7.23 -30.83
CA SER A 380 -0.53 7.77 -31.25
C SER A 380 0.36 8.12 -30.05
N LEU A 381 1.53 7.48 -29.96
CA LEU A 381 2.54 7.77 -28.94
C LEU A 381 2.96 9.23 -28.94
N LEU A 382 3.14 9.85 -30.11
CA LEU A 382 3.54 11.26 -30.21
C LEU A 382 2.51 12.17 -29.53
N ILE A 383 1.21 11.94 -29.77
CA ILE A 383 0.14 12.72 -29.15
C ILE A 383 0.08 12.46 -27.64
N ARG A 384 0.24 11.21 -27.20
CA ARG A 384 0.32 10.87 -25.76
C ARG A 384 1.47 11.59 -25.07
N VAL A 385 2.66 11.62 -25.67
CA VAL A 385 3.84 12.33 -25.13
C VAL A 385 3.57 13.83 -25.02
N VAL A 386 2.93 14.43 -26.03
CA VAL A 386 2.52 15.85 -25.97
C VAL A 386 1.54 16.09 -24.82
N ILE A 387 0.51 15.25 -24.68
CA ILE A 387 -0.48 15.35 -23.58
C ILE A 387 0.21 15.24 -22.20
N VAL A 388 1.13 14.28 -22.04
CA VAL A 388 1.93 14.13 -20.81
C VAL A 388 2.78 15.37 -20.54
N ALA A 389 3.42 15.93 -21.57
CA ALA A 389 4.25 17.14 -21.44
C ALA A 389 3.43 18.38 -21.05
N LEU A 390 2.16 18.46 -21.47
CA LEU A 390 1.25 19.57 -21.15
C LEU A 390 0.69 19.51 -19.72
N TYR A 391 0.75 18.37 -19.04
CA TYR A 391 0.18 18.19 -17.71
C TYR A 391 0.68 19.21 -16.67
N LEU A 392 2.01 19.36 -16.53
CA LEU A 392 2.59 20.32 -15.58
C LEU A 392 2.25 21.78 -15.94
N PRO A 393 2.41 22.23 -17.21
CA PRO A 393 1.93 23.54 -17.64
C PRO A 393 0.47 23.83 -17.31
N LEU A 394 -0.43 22.85 -17.49
CA LEU A 394 -1.86 23.02 -17.17
C LEU A 394 -2.09 23.23 -15.68
N ILE A 395 -1.38 22.49 -14.81
CA ILE A 395 -1.46 22.68 -13.36
C ILE A 395 -0.91 24.06 -12.95
N TYR A 396 0.26 24.45 -13.46
CA TYR A 396 0.87 25.74 -13.15
C TYR A 396 0.14 26.94 -13.78
N GLY A 397 -0.57 26.73 -14.89
CA GLY A 397 -1.38 27.74 -15.57
C GLY A 397 -2.74 27.94 -14.91
N GLY A 398 -3.37 26.84 -14.45
CA GLY A 398 -4.64 26.90 -13.71
C GLY A 398 -4.53 27.43 -12.28
N GLY A 399 -3.32 27.50 -11.72
CA GLY A 399 -3.08 27.86 -10.33
C GLY A 399 -3.28 26.68 -9.37
N GLY A 400 -3.04 25.45 -9.85
CA GLY A 400 -3.10 24.23 -9.05
C GLY A 400 -2.07 24.19 -7.92
N VAL A 401 -0.87 24.72 -8.18
CA VAL A 401 0.24 24.80 -7.23
C VAL A 401 0.83 26.20 -7.24
N ASP A 402 1.14 26.72 -6.06
CA ASP A 402 1.75 28.04 -5.91
C ASP A 402 3.23 28.03 -6.36
N ARG A 403 3.55 28.86 -7.37
CA ARG A 403 4.89 28.87 -8.02
C ARG A 403 6.02 29.31 -7.10
N PRO A 404 5.89 30.38 -6.29
CA PRO A 404 6.91 30.80 -5.33
C PRO A 404 7.17 29.73 -4.28
N LEU A 405 6.12 29.04 -3.82
CA LEU A 405 6.23 27.94 -2.88
C LEU A 405 7.12 26.81 -3.44
N VAL A 406 6.84 26.34 -4.65
CA VAL A 406 7.65 25.28 -5.31
C VAL A 406 9.10 25.73 -5.48
N LYS A 407 9.32 26.96 -5.96
CA LYS A 407 10.68 27.52 -6.11
C LYS A 407 11.43 27.56 -4.78
N SER A 408 10.77 27.95 -3.68
CA SER A 408 11.37 27.98 -2.34
C SER A 408 11.77 26.60 -1.81
N TRP A 409 11.02 25.57 -2.18
CA TRP A 409 11.28 24.20 -1.75
C TRP A 409 12.44 23.60 -2.55
N ILE A 410 12.47 23.84 -3.87
CA ILE A 410 13.58 23.44 -4.74
C ILE A 410 14.87 24.14 -4.30
N SER A 411 14.84 25.45 -4.05
CA SER A 411 16.05 26.20 -3.64
C SER A 411 16.58 25.75 -2.28
N ARG A 412 15.70 25.52 -1.29
CA ARG A 412 16.10 24.98 0.02
C ARG A 412 16.61 23.54 -0.06
N GLY A 413 15.98 22.72 -0.90
CA GLY A 413 16.44 21.35 -1.16
C GLY A 413 17.83 21.33 -1.77
N LEU A 414 18.05 22.14 -2.81
CA LEU A 414 19.36 22.29 -3.47
C LEU A 414 20.43 22.88 -2.54
N ALA A 415 20.07 23.83 -1.68
CA ALA A 415 20.98 24.40 -0.68
C ALA A 415 21.44 23.33 0.32
N LYS A 416 20.51 22.55 0.88
CA LYS A 416 20.85 21.39 1.74
C LYS A 416 21.67 20.33 1.01
N TRP A 417 21.39 20.10 -0.27
CA TRP A 417 22.17 19.14 -1.07
C TRP A 417 23.60 19.63 -1.30
N ARG A 418 23.81 20.95 -1.46
CA ARG A 418 25.14 21.56 -1.51
C ARG A 418 25.86 21.52 -0.17
N GLU A 419 25.17 21.65 0.95
CA GLU A 419 25.76 21.47 2.29
C GLU A 419 26.17 20.02 2.57
N ILE A 420 25.53 19.04 1.93
CA ILE A 420 25.83 17.60 2.07
C ILE A 420 26.90 17.13 1.04
N GLY A 421 27.10 17.88 -0.04
CA GLY A 421 28.10 17.60 -1.07
C GLY A 421 29.42 18.31 -0.79
N VAL A 422 30.34 17.60 -0.15
CA VAL A 422 31.82 17.74 -0.24
C VAL A 422 32.29 19.05 -0.88
N GLU A 423 32.75 20.00 -0.06
CA GLU A 423 33.79 20.93 -0.52
C GLU A 423 34.93 20.05 -1.07
N PRO A 424 35.30 20.16 -2.35
CA PRO A 424 36.53 19.53 -2.80
C PRO A 424 37.64 20.23 -2.04
N ASP A 425 38.33 19.49 -1.16
CA ASP A 425 39.66 19.87 -0.72
C ASP A 425 40.47 20.18 -1.98
N SER A 426 40.66 21.48 -2.22
CA SER A 426 41.46 21.98 -3.34
C SER A 426 42.91 21.56 -3.10
N PRO A 427 43.64 21.18 -4.18
CA PRO A 427 44.92 20.48 -4.11
C PRO A 427 46.04 21.24 -3.40
#